data_AF-F8MVU6-F1
#
_entry.id   AF-F8MVU6-F1
#
_cell.length_a   1.000
_cell.length_b   1.000
_cell.length_c   1.000
_cell.angle_alpha   90.00
_cell.angle_beta   90.00
_cell.angle_gamma   90.00
#
_symmetry.space_group_name_H-M   'P 1'
#
loop_
_entity.id
_entity.type
_entity.pdbx_description
1 polymer ?
#
loop_
_entity_poly.entity_id
_entity_poly.type
_entity_poly.pdbx_seq_one_letter_code
_entity_poly.pdbx_strand_id
1 'polypeptide(L)'
;MHSTESITSLDDDDDDDVRPASSRMPSAWFSGYRPFPPVINLYGNFSGVIDAVTTMKLCGADKNDFLYVVEIHHGLTPRGPLHFRPGLYLRNGTKTNAPILAAAGDEDREPLLMSTFSVKSLIMLPPPPDVEVKNPRDLVTEIMYAKKTSDGTVSFRFSIEVGLKMKSREEFEWRKLTGKDKTNTQHARFILVRPPPSSTSASSSYSTQEEIEVLADLTFCNVMSVNHLFVLELKGAAASGEMGDRWTLMVVVTALRLYWLRCYGKTNKAVVGIGQKLRGK
;
A
#
# COMPACT_ATOMS: atom_id res chain seq x y z
N MET A 1 52.31 -29.23 -63.60
CA MET A 1 52.37 -30.66 -63.30
C MET A 1 51.64 -30.90 -61.99
N HIS A 2 50.61 -31.75 -62.08
CA HIS A 2 49.81 -32.42 -61.05
C HIS A 2 48.95 -31.65 -60.02
N SER A 3 47.64 -31.71 -60.31
CA SER A 3 46.49 -31.77 -59.39
C SER A 3 46.59 -32.94 -58.40
N THR A 4 45.95 -32.82 -57.23
CA THR A 4 44.69 -33.52 -56.87
C THR A 4 44.15 -33.07 -55.50
N GLU A 5 42.82 -32.97 -55.42
CA GLU A 5 41.97 -32.74 -54.26
C GLU A 5 42.01 -33.91 -53.27
N SER A 6 41.71 -33.67 -51.98
CA SER A 6 40.89 -34.57 -51.16
C SER A 6 40.30 -33.82 -49.96
N ILE A 7 38.98 -33.76 -49.89
CA ILE A 7 38.17 -33.50 -48.69
C ILE A 7 37.77 -34.86 -48.12
N THR A 8 37.90 -35.07 -46.82
CA THR A 8 37.02 -35.98 -46.05
C THR A 8 36.97 -35.59 -44.58
N SER A 9 35.74 -35.52 -44.11
CA SER A 9 35.18 -35.27 -42.78
C SER A 9 35.40 -36.39 -41.76
N LEU A 10 35.03 -36.10 -40.50
CA LEU A 10 34.31 -36.92 -39.47
C LEU A 10 34.79 -36.40 -38.10
N ASP A 11 33.99 -35.60 -37.41
CA ASP A 11 32.99 -36.01 -36.38
C ASP A 11 33.62 -35.85 -34.99
N ASP A 12 33.27 -34.75 -34.31
CA ASP A 12 33.32 -34.67 -32.86
C ASP A 12 31.94 -34.20 -32.38
N ASP A 13 31.24 -35.15 -31.79
CA ASP A 13 30.00 -35.05 -31.04
C ASP A 13 30.15 -34.18 -29.78
N ASP A 14 29.00 -33.68 -29.32
CA ASP A 14 28.67 -33.32 -27.93
C ASP A 14 29.45 -32.19 -27.26
N ASP A 15 28.83 -31.00 -27.27
CA ASP A 15 28.20 -30.52 -26.04
C ASP A 15 27.19 -29.41 -26.39
N ASP A 16 25.91 -29.79 -26.35
CA ASP A 16 24.78 -28.88 -26.27
C ASP A 16 24.90 -28.06 -24.98
N ASP A 17 25.64 -26.94 -25.04
CA ASP A 17 25.63 -25.89 -24.03
C ASP A 17 24.27 -25.18 -24.12
N VAL A 18 23.22 -25.86 -23.64
CA VAL A 18 21.94 -25.30 -23.27
C VAL A 18 22.22 -24.36 -22.10
N ARG A 19 22.72 -23.17 -22.44
CA ARG A 19 22.78 -22.05 -21.52
C ARG A 19 21.35 -21.86 -21.05
N PRO A 20 21.05 -22.04 -19.74
CA PRO A 20 19.73 -21.70 -19.25
C PRO A 20 19.54 -20.24 -19.62
N ALA A 21 18.50 -19.98 -20.42
CA ALA A 21 18.05 -18.65 -20.74
C ALA A 21 17.95 -17.93 -19.40
N SER A 22 18.96 -17.10 -19.11
CA SER A 22 18.95 -16.22 -17.97
C SER A 22 17.67 -15.46 -18.14
N SER A 23 16.69 -15.80 -17.30
CA SER A 23 15.44 -15.08 -17.18
C SER A 23 15.85 -13.70 -16.70
N ARG A 24 16.24 -12.86 -17.66
CA ARG A 24 16.28 -11.42 -17.52
C ARG A 24 14.82 -11.08 -17.29
N MET A 25 14.45 -11.12 -16.01
CA MET A 25 13.35 -10.38 -15.46
C MET A 25 13.36 -9.04 -16.20
N PRO A 26 12.24 -8.63 -16.82
CA PRO A 26 12.16 -7.30 -17.39
C PRO A 26 12.61 -6.35 -16.29
N SER A 27 13.61 -5.53 -16.57
CA SER A 27 14.17 -4.58 -15.61
C SER A 27 13.03 -3.73 -15.08
N ALA A 28 12.49 -4.13 -13.92
CA ALA A 28 11.49 -3.36 -13.22
C ALA A 28 12.12 -1.99 -12.99
N TRP A 29 11.46 -0.95 -13.49
CA TRP A 29 11.92 0.41 -13.31
C TRP A 29 12.08 0.65 -11.82
N PHE A 30 13.34 0.73 -11.37
CA PHE A 30 13.69 0.85 -9.97
C PHE A 30 13.15 2.19 -9.46
N SER A 31 12.10 2.15 -8.63
CA SER A 31 11.48 3.34 -8.05
C SER A 31 12.35 4.04 -6.98
N GLY A 32 13.65 3.72 -6.90
CA GLY A 32 14.58 4.25 -5.90
C GLY A 32 14.37 3.72 -4.47
N TYR A 33 13.52 2.70 -4.29
CA TYR A 33 13.28 2.03 -3.01
C TYR A 33 13.16 0.51 -3.17
N ARG A 34 13.30 -0.23 -2.07
CA ARG A 34 13.20 -1.70 -2.03
C ARG A 34 11.77 -2.17 -2.35
N PRO A 35 11.54 -3.05 -3.32
CA PRO A 35 10.21 -3.60 -3.59
C PRO A 35 9.60 -4.23 -2.33
N PHE A 36 8.28 -4.11 -2.18
CA PHE A 36 7.57 -4.73 -1.07
C PHE A 36 7.29 -6.21 -1.36
N PRO A 37 7.54 -7.12 -0.40
CA PRO A 37 7.14 -8.51 -0.53
C PRO A 37 5.61 -8.66 -0.47
N PRO A 38 5.05 -9.80 -0.93
CA PRO A 38 3.60 -10.05 -0.88
C PRO A 38 3.01 -10.05 0.54
N VAL A 39 3.80 -10.40 1.56
CA VAL A 39 3.37 -10.38 2.97
C VAL A 39 4.19 -9.36 3.73
N ILE A 40 3.49 -8.42 4.37
CA ILE A 40 4.07 -7.27 5.04
C ILE A 40 3.51 -7.19 6.45
N ASN A 41 4.39 -7.06 7.43
CA ASN A 41 4.03 -7.02 8.84
C ASN A 41 4.43 -5.69 9.45
N LEU A 42 3.58 -5.13 10.32
CA LEU A 42 3.93 -3.99 11.14
C LEU A 42 4.15 -4.44 12.59
N TYR A 43 5.34 -4.16 13.12
CA TYR A 43 5.70 -4.43 14.51
C TYR A 43 5.94 -3.13 15.27
N GLY A 44 5.55 -3.09 16.54
CA GLY A 44 5.95 -2.00 17.44
C GLY A 44 7.46 -2.05 17.69
N ASN A 45 8.09 -0.89 17.81
CA ASN A 45 9.52 -0.80 18.08
C ASN A 45 9.80 -0.55 19.57
N PHE A 46 9.20 -1.33 20.48
CA PHE A 46 9.37 -1.11 21.92
C PHE A 46 10.73 -1.65 22.41
N SER A 47 11.73 -0.78 22.51
CA SER A 47 13.03 -1.07 23.15
C SER A 47 13.26 -0.34 24.48
N GLY A 48 12.22 0.26 25.08
CA GLY A 48 12.29 0.88 26.41
C GLY A 48 12.89 2.30 26.47
N VAL A 49 13.26 2.90 25.33
CA VAL A 49 13.74 4.30 25.23
C VAL A 49 12.67 5.16 24.54
N ILE A 50 12.64 6.48 24.76
CA ILE A 50 11.60 7.38 24.22
C ILE A 50 11.50 7.34 22.68
N ASP A 51 12.62 7.14 21.97
CA ASP A 51 12.66 6.95 20.50
C ASP A 51 11.94 5.67 20.01
N ALA A 52 11.74 4.70 20.89
CA ALA A 52 11.00 3.47 20.63
C ALA A 52 9.46 3.67 20.69
N VAL A 53 8.98 4.82 21.18
CA VAL A 53 7.54 5.13 21.28
C VAL A 53 7.02 5.83 20.01
N THR A 54 7.90 6.41 19.19
CA THR A 54 7.55 7.17 17.98
C THR A 54 7.81 6.42 16.68
N THR A 55 8.34 5.19 16.76
CA THR A 55 8.70 4.41 15.57
C THR A 55 8.13 3.00 15.59
N MET A 56 7.93 2.44 14.40
CA MET A 56 7.46 1.08 14.16
C MET A 56 8.30 0.45 13.04
N LYS A 57 8.37 -0.87 13.02
CA LYS A 57 9.11 -1.64 12.01
C LYS A 57 8.15 -2.23 11.00
N LEU A 58 8.31 -1.86 9.74
CA LEU A 58 7.67 -2.55 8.63
C LEU A 58 8.61 -3.66 8.14
N CYS A 59 8.15 -4.90 8.26
CA CYS A 59 8.92 -6.09 7.93
C CYS A 59 8.23 -6.89 6.81
N GLY A 60 8.97 -7.81 6.19
CA GLY A 60 8.41 -8.81 5.28
C GLY A 60 7.66 -9.92 6.04
N ALA A 61 7.64 -11.13 5.50
CA ALA A 61 6.95 -12.28 6.09
C ALA A 61 7.47 -12.64 7.50
N ASP A 62 8.76 -12.40 7.75
CA ASP A 62 9.41 -12.61 9.05
C ASP A 62 9.80 -11.26 9.69
N LYS A 63 9.75 -11.19 11.02
CA LYS A 63 10.12 -9.98 11.79
C LYS A 63 11.57 -9.54 11.55
N ASN A 64 12.46 -10.47 11.23
CA ASN A 64 13.88 -10.22 10.94
C ASN A 64 14.10 -9.65 9.53
N ASP A 65 13.13 -9.78 8.62
CA ASP A 65 13.17 -9.12 7.31
C ASP A 65 12.71 -7.65 7.46
N PHE A 66 13.51 -6.86 8.17
CA PHE A 66 13.22 -5.45 8.41
C PHE A 66 13.40 -4.62 7.13
N LEU A 67 12.30 -4.11 6.59
CA LEU A 67 12.27 -3.37 5.33
C LEU A 67 12.45 -1.86 5.56
N TYR A 68 11.58 -1.29 6.40
CA TYR A 68 11.39 0.15 6.51
C TYR A 68 11.00 0.60 7.91
N VAL A 69 11.52 1.77 8.33
CA VAL A 69 11.02 2.47 9.52
C VAL A 69 9.75 3.23 9.18
N VAL A 70 8.73 3.06 10.02
CA VAL A 70 7.56 3.96 10.06
C VAL A 70 7.71 4.86 11.28
N GLU A 71 7.59 6.16 11.08
CA GLU A 71 7.72 7.18 12.12
C GLU A 71 6.38 7.88 12.34
N ILE A 72 5.99 8.02 13.60
CA ILE A 72 4.79 8.73 14.02
C ILE A 72 5.09 10.23 14.05
N HIS A 73 4.25 11.00 13.37
CA HIS A 73 4.30 12.45 13.37
C HIS A 73 3.07 13.00 14.11
N HIS A 74 3.27 13.52 15.32
CA HIS A 74 2.17 14.00 16.15
C HIS A 74 1.61 15.38 15.72
N GLY A 75 2.23 16.06 14.75
CA GLY A 75 1.77 17.38 14.29
C GLY A 75 2.15 18.55 15.20
N LEU A 76 2.95 18.33 16.25
CA LEU A 76 3.36 19.39 17.19
C LEU A 76 4.39 20.37 16.61
N THR A 77 5.12 19.98 15.56
CA THR A 77 6.15 20.80 14.91
C THR A 77 5.99 20.73 13.38
N PRO A 78 6.36 21.79 12.64
CA PRO A 78 6.31 21.78 11.19
C PRO A 78 7.51 21.01 10.64
N ARG A 79 7.31 19.72 10.35
CA ARG A 79 8.38 18.87 9.81
C ARG A 79 7.89 18.13 8.58
N GLY A 80 8.78 17.99 7.60
CA GLY A 80 8.55 17.14 6.44
C GLY A 80 7.29 17.53 5.65
N PRO A 81 6.77 16.61 4.84
CA PRO A 81 5.68 16.90 3.91
C PRO A 81 4.30 17.08 4.61
N LEU A 82 4.12 16.61 5.86
CA LEU A 82 2.86 16.82 6.59
C LEU A 82 2.80 18.15 7.35
N HIS A 83 3.92 18.89 7.49
CA HIS A 83 3.97 20.10 8.31
C HIS A 83 3.39 19.87 9.72
N PHE A 84 2.31 20.56 10.10
CA PHE A 84 1.64 20.41 11.40
C PHE A 84 0.55 19.32 11.42
N ARG A 85 0.32 18.61 10.31
CA ARG A 85 -0.74 17.59 10.25
C ARG A 85 -0.29 16.29 10.90
N PRO A 86 -1.02 15.75 11.89
CA PRO A 86 -0.70 14.45 12.46
C PRO A 86 -0.76 13.32 11.43
N GLY A 87 0.11 12.32 11.56
CA GLY A 87 0.19 11.21 10.63
C GLY A 87 1.41 10.31 10.81
N LEU A 88 1.82 9.70 9.71
CA LEU A 88 2.93 8.74 9.64
C LEU A 88 3.87 9.10 8.48
N TYR A 89 5.17 8.88 8.69
CA TYR A 89 6.18 8.87 7.65
C TYR A 89 6.71 7.46 7.44
N LEU A 90 6.72 7.01 6.18
CA LEU A 90 7.49 5.84 5.78
C LEU A 90 8.87 6.31 5.32
N ARG A 91 9.93 5.85 5.97
CA ARG A 91 11.31 6.17 5.60
C ARG A 91 11.81 5.22 4.52
N ASN A 92 12.65 5.69 3.60
CA ASN A 92 13.32 4.87 2.59
C ASN A 92 14.52 4.10 3.19
N GLY A 93 14.23 3.22 4.14
CA GLY A 93 15.20 2.31 4.75
C GLY A 93 14.91 2.04 6.23
N THR A 94 15.85 1.35 6.87
CA THR A 94 15.73 0.84 8.24
C THR A 94 16.18 1.82 9.34
N LYS A 95 16.50 3.07 8.96
CA LYS A 95 17.00 4.11 9.88
C LYS A 95 16.08 5.33 9.87
N THR A 96 15.96 5.99 11.02
CA THR A 96 15.13 7.21 11.19
C THR A 96 15.67 8.43 10.42
N ASN A 97 16.96 8.45 10.11
CA ASN A 97 17.59 9.49 9.29
C ASN A 97 17.48 9.25 7.77
N ALA A 98 16.93 8.11 7.33
CA ALA A 98 16.71 7.86 5.92
C ALA A 98 15.68 8.86 5.34
N PRO A 99 15.75 9.20 4.04
CA PRO A 99 14.78 10.10 3.42
C PRO A 99 13.33 9.63 3.61
N ILE A 100 12.38 10.55 3.61
CA ILE A 100 10.95 10.19 3.62
C ILE A 100 10.60 9.64 2.24
N LEU A 101 10.13 8.40 2.19
CA LEU A 101 9.64 7.75 0.97
C LEU A 101 8.19 8.15 0.69
N ALA A 102 7.35 8.11 1.71
CA ALA A 102 5.94 8.42 1.62
C ALA A 102 5.40 8.92 2.97
N ALA A 103 4.24 9.55 2.95
CA ALA A 103 3.57 10.01 4.17
C ALA A 103 2.06 9.78 4.10
N ALA A 104 1.42 9.63 5.25
CA ALA A 104 -0.03 9.64 5.34
C ALA A 104 -0.49 10.43 6.56
N GLY A 105 -1.48 11.30 6.41
CA GLY A 105 -1.91 12.18 7.50
C GLY A 105 -3.30 12.76 7.34
N ASP A 106 -3.66 13.60 8.30
CA ASP A 106 -4.92 14.33 8.32
C ASP A 106 -4.90 15.48 7.28
N GLU A 107 -6.07 15.82 6.72
CA GLU A 107 -6.21 17.01 5.86
C GLU A 107 -6.00 18.30 6.67
N ASP A 108 -6.64 18.34 7.83
CA ASP A 108 -6.69 19.50 8.71
C ASP A 108 -5.41 19.64 9.54
N ARG A 109 -4.95 20.89 9.65
CA ARG A 109 -3.75 21.26 10.42
C ARG A 109 -4.02 21.35 11.92
N GLU A 110 -5.25 21.65 12.30
CA GLU A 110 -5.62 21.96 13.68
C GLU A 110 -6.14 20.71 14.42
N PRO A 111 -5.69 20.45 15.67
CA PRO A 111 -6.11 19.31 16.48
C PRO A 111 -7.53 19.47 17.06
N LEU A 112 -8.36 20.32 16.44
CA LEU A 112 -9.73 20.60 16.88
C LEU A 112 -10.65 19.38 16.65
N LEU A 113 -11.75 19.33 17.39
CA LEU A 113 -12.83 18.33 17.29
C LEU A 113 -13.26 17.98 15.85
N MET A 114 -13.11 18.92 14.91
CA MET A 114 -13.40 18.75 13.48
C MET A 114 -12.51 17.68 12.81
N SER A 115 -11.22 17.57 13.18
CA SER A 115 -10.30 16.56 12.62
C SER A 115 -10.76 15.14 12.95
N THR A 116 -11.42 14.92 14.08
CA THR A 116 -11.96 13.61 14.48
C THR A 116 -12.96 13.07 13.45
N PHE A 117 -13.69 13.97 12.79
CA PHE A 117 -14.70 13.64 11.80
C PHE A 117 -14.22 13.84 10.35
N SER A 118 -12.94 14.14 10.14
CA SER A 118 -12.41 14.27 8.79
C SER A 118 -12.53 12.94 8.05
N VAL A 119 -13.19 12.98 6.89
CA VAL A 119 -13.35 11.82 6.01
C VAL A 119 -12.24 11.75 4.96
N LYS A 120 -11.29 12.69 4.96
CA LYS A 120 -10.16 12.69 4.03
C LYS A 120 -8.88 12.32 4.75
N SER A 121 -8.08 11.51 4.08
CA SER A 121 -6.68 11.27 4.43
C SER A 121 -5.80 11.72 3.28
N LEU A 122 -4.74 12.45 3.59
CA LEU A 122 -3.69 12.78 2.63
C LEU A 122 -2.75 11.59 2.55
N ILE A 123 -2.45 11.14 1.33
CA ILE A 123 -1.47 10.10 1.05
C ILE A 123 -0.44 10.70 0.10
N MET A 124 0.78 10.90 0.58
CA MET A 124 1.85 11.56 -0.17
C MET A 124 2.84 10.50 -0.64
N LEU A 125 2.97 10.36 -1.96
CA LEU A 125 3.83 9.39 -2.63
C LEU A 125 4.89 10.13 -3.46
N PRO A 126 5.97 9.47 -3.94
CA PRO A 126 6.79 10.02 -5.01
C PRO A 126 5.92 10.46 -6.21
N PRO A 127 6.39 11.19 -7.21
CA PRO A 127 5.62 11.43 -8.44
C PRO A 127 5.58 10.18 -9.34
N PRO A 128 4.60 10.06 -10.25
CA PRO A 128 4.69 9.08 -11.34
C PRO A 128 5.82 9.47 -12.30
N PRO A 129 6.38 8.49 -13.05
CA PRO A 129 7.61 8.67 -13.82
C PRO A 129 7.48 9.61 -15.03
N ASP A 130 6.27 9.92 -15.47
CA ASP A 130 5.96 10.82 -16.58
C ASP A 130 5.83 12.30 -16.15
N VAL A 131 5.85 12.55 -14.84
CA VAL A 131 5.85 13.92 -14.29
C VAL A 131 7.29 14.38 -14.12
N GLU A 132 7.63 15.49 -14.77
CA GLU A 132 8.95 16.10 -14.64
C GLU A 132 9.18 16.58 -13.20
N VAL A 133 10.14 15.95 -12.53
CA VAL A 133 10.44 16.21 -11.12
C VAL A 133 11.63 17.16 -11.00
N LYS A 134 11.43 18.32 -10.38
CA LYS A 134 12.52 19.26 -10.12
C LYS A 134 13.42 18.80 -8.98
N ASN A 135 12.85 18.14 -7.97
CA ASN A 135 13.60 17.57 -6.85
C ASN A 135 13.18 16.12 -6.62
N PRO A 136 14.10 15.14 -6.61
CA PRO A 136 13.78 13.72 -6.46
C PRO A 136 13.12 13.35 -5.11
N ARG A 137 13.03 14.32 -4.18
CA ARG A 137 12.32 14.19 -2.89
C ARG A 137 10.91 14.78 -2.89
N ASP A 138 10.47 15.34 -4.01
CA ASP A 138 9.13 15.87 -4.13
C ASP A 138 8.12 14.72 -3.99
N LEU A 139 7.01 15.02 -3.31
CA LEU A 139 5.90 14.08 -3.14
C LEU A 139 4.63 14.69 -3.73
N VAL A 140 3.85 13.86 -4.41
CA VAL A 140 2.50 14.20 -4.89
C VAL A 140 1.47 13.73 -3.88
N THR A 141 0.43 14.55 -3.67
CA THR A 141 -0.65 14.22 -2.73
C THR A 141 -1.80 13.55 -3.43
N GLU A 142 -2.09 12.32 -3.02
CA GLU A 142 -3.31 11.57 -3.30
C GLU A 142 -4.28 11.66 -2.12
N ILE A 143 -5.58 11.47 -2.38
CA ILE A 143 -6.62 11.55 -1.35
C ILE A 143 -7.30 10.19 -1.19
N MET A 144 -7.39 9.73 0.05
CA MET A 144 -8.22 8.59 0.43
C MET A 144 -9.46 9.08 1.20
N TYR A 145 -10.64 8.68 0.73
CA TYR A 145 -11.93 9.10 1.29
C TYR A 145 -12.59 7.98 2.09
N ALA A 146 -12.94 8.27 3.34
CA ALA A 146 -13.79 7.43 4.16
C ALA A 146 -15.26 7.58 3.76
N LYS A 147 -15.97 6.46 3.63
CA LYS A 147 -17.40 6.44 3.32
C LYS A 147 -18.12 5.38 4.13
N LYS A 148 -19.26 5.75 4.72
CA LYS A 148 -20.23 4.78 5.21
C LYS A 148 -20.94 4.15 4.02
N THR A 149 -20.93 2.83 3.97
CA THR A 149 -21.58 2.01 2.94
C THR A 149 -23.06 1.79 3.28
N SER A 150 -23.85 1.37 2.30
CA SER A 150 -25.29 1.14 2.44
C SER A 150 -25.63 0.04 3.44
N ASP A 151 -24.78 -0.98 3.54
CA ASP A 151 -24.85 -2.06 4.54
C ASP A 151 -24.46 -1.61 5.97
N GLY A 152 -24.12 -0.34 6.15
CA GLY A 152 -23.78 0.24 7.44
C GLY A 152 -22.35 -0.04 7.91
N THR A 153 -21.48 -0.57 7.05
CA THR A 153 -20.05 -0.71 7.30
C THR A 153 -19.28 0.57 6.91
N VAL A 154 -17.94 0.49 6.87
CA VAL A 154 -17.05 1.60 6.51
C VAL A 154 -16.13 1.14 5.40
N SER A 155 -15.99 1.99 4.40
CA SER A 155 -15.07 1.82 3.28
C SER A 155 -14.11 3.00 3.18
N PHE A 156 -12.94 2.78 2.57
CA PHE A 156 -11.99 3.83 2.24
C PHE A 156 -11.58 3.71 0.77
N ARG A 157 -11.80 4.76 -0.02
CA ARG A 157 -11.57 4.77 -1.46
C ARG A 157 -10.44 5.69 -1.85
N PHE A 158 -9.66 5.27 -2.83
CA PHE A 158 -8.63 6.08 -3.46
C PHE A 158 -8.48 5.68 -4.93
N SER A 159 -7.77 6.51 -5.70
CA SER A 159 -7.41 6.18 -7.08
C SER A 159 -5.91 6.33 -7.28
N ILE A 160 -5.32 5.47 -8.10
CA ILE A 160 -3.89 5.50 -8.40
C ILE A 160 -3.64 4.85 -9.76
N GLU A 161 -2.52 5.18 -10.39
CA GLU A 161 -2.09 4.58 -11.64
C GLU A 161 -1.66 3.13 -11.45
N VAL A 162 -1.99 2.26 -12.42
CA VAL A 162 -1.61 0.84 -12.44
C VAL A 162 -0.86 0.42 -13.70
N GLY A 163 -0.15 -0.71 -13.57
CA GLY A 163 0.54 -1.38 -14.68
C GLY A 163 1.95 -0.85 -14.92
N LEU A 164 2.71 -1.61 -15.71
CA LEU A 164 4.13 -1.36 -16.02
C LEU A 164 4.43 0.03 -16.65
N LYS A 165 3.40 0.75 -17.10
CA LYS A 165 3.53 2.11 -17.66
C LYS A 165 2.60 3.13 -17.00
N MET A 166 1.95 2.78 -15.90
CA MET A 166 1.06 3.68 -15.14
C MET A 166 -0.01 4.36 -16.03
N LYS A 167 -0.49 3.65 -17.07
CA LYS A 167 -1.32 4.24 -18.14
C LYS A 167 -2.80 4.33 -17.80
N SER A 168 -3.24 3.59 -16.79
CA SER A 168 -4.64 3.52 -16.36
C SER A 168 -4.70 3.97 -14.91
N ARG A 169 -5.50 4.99 -14.62
CA ARG A 169 -5.81 5.40 -13.26
C ARG A 169 -7.10 4.73 -12.84
N GLU A 170 -7.02 3.87 -11.83
CA GLU A 170 -8.13 3.03 -11.37
C GLU A 170 -8.56 3.40 -9.95
N GLU A 171 -9.82 3.13 -9.59
CA GLU A 171 -10.32 3.27 -8.22
C GLU A 171 -10.14 1.96 -7.46
N PHE A 172 -9.84 2.05 -6.16
CA PHE A 172 -9.75 0.92 -5.24
C PHE A 172 -10.49 1.23 -3.94
N GLU A 173 -10.98 0.20 -3.27
CA GLU A 173 -11.76 0.33 -2.04
C GLU A 173 -11.30 -0.65 -0.97
N TRP A 174 -10.83 -0.12 0.16
CA TRP A 174 -10.72 -0.89 1.40
C TRP A 174 -12.10 -1.05 2.02
N ARG A 175 -12.59 -2.28 2.16
CA ARG A 175 -13.87 -2.61 2.82
C ARG A 175 -13.61 -3.25 4.17
N LYS A 176 -14.20 -2.68 5.22
CA LYS A 176 -14.17 -3.29 6.56
C LYS A 176 -15.05 -4.54 6.56
N LEU A 177 -14.48 -5.67 6.92
CA LEU A 177 -15.25 -6.89 7.15
C LEU A 177 -15.82 -6.86 8.57
N THR A 178 -17.13 -7.03 8.69
CA THR A 178 -17.80 -7.33 9.96
C THR A 178 -17.84 -8.85 10.13
N GLY A 179 -17.17 -9.38 11.15
CA GLY A 179 -17.31 -10.81 11.43
C GLY A 179 -18.71 -11.08 12.02
N LYS A 180 -19.28 -12.24 11.68
CA LYS A 180 -20.61 -12.67 12.16
C LYS A 180 -20.59 -13.26 13.57
N ASP A 181 -19.43 -13.59 14.12
CA ASP A 181 -19.34 -14.30 15.40
C ASP A 181 -19.24 -13.37 16.60
N LYS A 182 -20.16 -13.57 17.55
CA LYS A 182 -20.28 -12.86 18.84
C LYS A 182 -19.17 -13.25 19.85
N THR A 183 -18.17 -14.02 19.45
CA THR A 183 -17.02 -14.35 20.30
C THR A 183 -16.01 -13.19 20.25
N ASN A 184 -15.68 -12.71 21.44
CA ASN A 184 -15.14 -11.38 21.76
C ASN A 184 -13.67 -11.11 21.32
N THR A 185 -13.21 -11.69 20.21
CA THR A 185 -11.82 -11.59 19.73
C THR A 185 -11.71 -11.25 18.25
N GLN A 186 -12.73 -10.62 17.65
CA GLN A 186 -12.66 -10.21 16.25
C GLN A 186 -11.59 -9.14 16.01
N HIS A 187 -10.46 -9.60 15.48
CA HIS A 187 -9.49 -8.79 14.77
C HIS A 187 -10.23 -7.97 13.71
N ALA A 188 -10.07 -6.64 13.74
CA ALA A 188 -10.59 -5.80 12.67
C ALA A 188 -9.87 -6.18 11.37
N ARG A 189 -10.63 -6.47 10.31
CA ARG A 189 -10.09 -6.89 9.02
C ARG A 189 -10.63 -6.01 7.92
N PHE A 190 -9.78 -5.69 6.95
CA PHE A 190 -10.14 -4.96 5.74
C PHE A 190 -9.67 -5.76 4.53
N ILE A 191 -10.46 -5.75 3.46
CA ILE A 191 -10.04 -6.26 2.15
C ILE A 191 -9.95 -5.10 1.17
N LEU A 192 -8.92 -5.10 0.35
CA LEU A 192 -8.80 -4.16 -0.76
C LEU A 192 -9.40 -4.82 -2.00
N VAL A 193 -10.32 -4.11 -2.63
CA VAL A 193 -10.98 -4.60 -3.84
C VAL A 193 -10.90 -3.57 -4.95
N ARG A 194 -10.94 -4.05 -6.19
CA ARG A 194 -11.20 -3.24 -7.37
C ARG A 194 -12.73 -3.15 -7.56
N PRO A 195 -13.39 -2.01 -7.28
CA PRO A 195 -14.82 -1.86 -7.53
C PRO A 195 -15.10 -1.97 -9.05
N PRO A 196 -16.26 -2.51 -9.45
CA PRO A 196 -16.64 -2.54 -10.85
C PRO A 196 -16.74 -1.11 -11.39
N PRO A 197 -16.42 -0.88 -12.68
CA PRO A 197 -16.55 0.43 -13.29
C PRO A 197 -17.98 0.93 -13.10
N SER A 198 -18.12 2.19 -12.69
CA SER A 198 -19.42 2.80 -12.46
C SER A 198 -20.16 2.89 -13.81
N SER A 199 -21.01 1.92 -14.13
CA SER A 199 -21.83 1.92 -15.34
C SER A 199 -22.80 3.10 -15.26
N THR A 200 -22.47 4.18 -15.97
CA THR A 200 -23.47 5.18 -16.31
C THR A 200 -24.36 4.57 -17.38
N SER A 201 -25.66 4.45 -17.08
CA SER A 201 -26.77 4.03 -17.95
C SER A 201 -27.15 2.55 -17.98
N ALA A 202 -28.26 2.28 -17.30
CA ALA A 202 -29.42 1.47 -17.68
C ALA A 202 -29.26 0.01 -18.16
N SER A 203 -29.96 -0.85 -17.40
CA SER A 203 -30.64 -2.09 -17.85
C SER A 203 -29.79 -3.20 -18.48
N SER A 204 -29.48 -4.22 -17.70
CA SER A 204 -30.01 -5.57 -17.95
C SER A 204 -29.69 -6.50 -16.78
N SER A 205 -30.73 -7.20 -16.35
CA SER A 205 -30.74 -8.29 -15.40
C SER A 205 -29.92 -9.48 -15.94
N TYR A 206 -28.83 -9.83 -15.26
CA TYR A 206 -28.50 -11.22 -14.90
C TYR A 206 -27.47 -11.17 -13.77
N SER A 207 -27.86 -11.70 -12.61
CA SER A 207 -27.03 -11.83 -11.43
C SER A 207 -26.02 -12.97 -11.61
N THR A 208 -24.92 -12.70 -12.30
CA THR A 208 -23.65 -13.34 -11.92
C THR A 208 -23.08 -12.49 -10.80
N GLN A 209 -22.87 -13.09 -9.62
CA GLN A 209 -21.98 -12.50 -8.63
C GLN A 209 -20.64 -12.32 -9.34
N GLU A 210 -20.37 -11.12 -9.85
CA GLU A 210 -19.01 -10.76 -10.26
C GLU A 210 -18.14 -11.02 -9.03
N GLU A 211 -17.24 -11.98 -9.17
CA GLU A 211 -16.29 -12.32 -8.13
C GLU A 211 -15.43 -11.06 -7.91
N ILE A 212 -15.73 -10.36 -6.82
CA ILE A 212 -15.05 -9.12 -6.49
C ILE A 212 -13.58 -9.48 -6.26
N GLU A 213 -12.72 -9.05 -7.18
CA GLU A 213 -11.29 -9.28 -7.11
C GLU A 213 -10.72 -8.66 -5.83
N VAL A 214 -10.25 -9.53 -4.93
CA VAL A 214 -9.55 -9.13 -3.70
C VAL A 214 -8.06 -9.03 -3.98
N LEU A 215 -7.54 -7.82 -3.88
CA LEU A 215 -6.15 -7.49 -4.19
C LEU A 215 -5.25 -7.44 -2.94
N ALA A 216 -5.84 -7.21 -1.76
CA ALA A 216 -5.11 -7.27 -0.51
C ALA A 216 -6.01 -7.59 0.69
N ASP A 217 -5.38 -8.09 1.74
CA ASP A 217 -5.99 -8.42 3.02
C ASP A 217 -5.22 -7.74 4.15
N LEU A 218 -5.89 -6.94 4.95
CA LEU A 218 -5.32 -6.24 6.09
C LEU A 218 -5.98 -6.73 7.36
N THR A 219 -5.23 -7.49 8.15
CA THR A 219 -5.70 -8.01 9.44
C THR A 219 -4.97 -7.31 10.58
N PHE A 220 -5.74 -6.64 11.43
CA PHE A 220 -5.19 -6.00 12.61
C PHE A 220 -5.07 -6.97 13.77
N CYS A 221 -3.89 -7.04 14.38
CA CYS A 221 -3.69 -7.77 15.63
C CYS A 221 -4.51 -7.13 16.77
N ASN A 222 -4.60 -7.84 17.90
CA ASN A 222 -5.29 -7.34 19.09
C ASN A 222 -4.73 -5.93 19.43
N VAL A 223 -5.61 -4.98 19.76
CA VAL A 223 -5.19 -3.61 20.11
C VAL A 223 -4.23 -3.56 21.30
N MET A 224 -4.22 -4.59 22.15
CA MET A 224 -3.29 -4.75 23.27
C MET A 224 -1.94 -5.37 22.86
N SER A 225 -1.84 -5.92 21.64
CA SER A 225 -0.58 -6.43 21.10
C SER A 225 0.28 -5.26 20.66
N VAL A 226 1.28 -4.93 21.48
CA VAL A 226 2.28 -3.89 21.17
C VAL A 226 3.40 -4.42 20.27
N ASN A 227 3.56 -5.74 20.17
CA ASN A 227 4.65 -6.35 19.43
C ASN A 227 4.31 -6.48 17.94
N HIS A 228 3.14 -7.02 17.61
CA HIS A 228 2.66 -7.21 16.24
C HIS A 228 1.34 -6.47 16.08
N LEU A 229 1.30 -5.52 15.15
CA LEU A 229 0.25 -4.52 15.02
C LEU A 229 -0.73 -4.87 13.90
N PHE A 230 -0.21 -5.27 12.73
CA PHE A 230 -1.01 -5.82 11.64
C PHE A 230 -0.19 -6.72 10.70
N VAL A 231 -0.95 -7.48 9.91
CA VAL A 231 -0.49 -8.20 8.71
C VAL A 231 -1.22 -7.64 7.49
N LEU A 232 -0.46 -7.35 6.43
CA LEU A 232 -0.95 -7.00 5.10
C LEU A 232 -0.49 -8.07 4.11
N GLU A 233 -1.42 -8.71 3.43
CA GLU A 233 -1.16 -9.72 2.40
C GLU A 233 -1.67 -9.23 1.05
N LEU A 234 -0.78 -9.12 0.07
CA LEU A 234 -1.12 -8.85 -1.33
C LEU A 234 -1.59 -10.14 -2.01
N LYS A 235 -2.58 -10.04 -2.90
CA LYS A 235 -3.25 -11.17 -3.55
C LYS A 235 -3.40 -10.95 -5.06
N GLY A 236 -3.46 -12.04 -5.82
CA GLY A 236 -3.66 -12.00 -7.28
C GLY A 236 -2.62 -11.13 -7.99
N ALA A 237 -3.08 -10.24 -8.87
CA ALA A 237 -2.24 -9.30 -9.63
C ALA A 237 -1.39 -8.37 -8.75
N ALA A 238 -1.80 -8.11 -7.51
CA ALA A 238 -1.00 -7.35 -6.55
C ALA A 238 0.23 -8.12 -6.08
N ALA A 239 0.12 -9.43 -5.89
CA ALA A 239 1.20 -10.28 -5.42
C ALA A 239 2.23 -10.59 -6.53
N SER A 240 1.78 -10.66 -7.79
CA SER A 240 2.67 -10.85 -8.95
C SER A 240 3.42 -9.57 -9.37
N GLY A 241 3.04 -8.41 -8.82
CA GLY A 241 3.63 -7.11 -9.14
C GLY A 241 3.08 -6.45 -10.40
N GLU A 242 2.06 -7.03 -11.04
CA GLU A 242 1.43 -6.50 -12.25
C GLU A 242 0.82 -5.11 -12.04
N MET A 243 0.40 -4.80 -10.81
CA MET A 243 -0.15 -3.50 -10.45
C MET A 243 0.88 -2.36 -10.45
N GLY A 244 2.17 -2.69 -10.32
CA GLY A 244 3.29 -1.74 -10.32
C GLY A 244 3.67 -1.20 -8.93
N ASP A 245 4.94 -0.79 -8.80
CA ASP A 245 5.55 -0.41 -7.52
C ASP A 245 4.83 0.75 -6.82
N ARG A 246 4.48 1.81 -7.56
CA ARG A 246 3.75 2.98 -7.04
C ARG A 246 2.40 2.58 -6.44
N TRP A 247 1.68 1.70 -7.12
CA TRP A 247 0.41 1.16 -6.61
C TRP A 247 0.66 0.37 -5.33
N THR A 248 1.67 -0.51 -5.30
CA THR A 248 2.00 -1.29 -4.10
C THR A 248 2.36 -0.39 -2.92
N LEU A 249 3.14 0.66 -3.16
CA LEU A 249 3.45 1.68 -2.15
C LEU A 249 2.17 2.40 -1.65
N MET A 250 1.24 2.74 -2.54
CA MET A 250 -0.07 3.31 -2.16
C MET A 250 -0.84 2.37 -1.23
N VAL A 251 -0.88 1.07 -1.53
CA VAL A 251 -1.54 0.05 -0.69
C VAL A 251 -0.89 -0.05 0.69
N VAL A 252 0.43 -0.10 0.76
CA VAL A 252 1.16 -0.13 2.03
C VAL A 252 0.90 1.12 2.87
N VAL A 253 0.98 2.30 2.26
CA VAL A 253 0.80 3.57 2.96
C VAL A 253 -0.65 3.76 3.41
N THR A 254 -1.64 3.34 2.62
CA THR A 254 -3.05 3.35 3.03
C THR A 254 -3.34 2.34 4.14
N ALA A 255 -2.69 1.17 4.16
CA ALA A 255 -2.77 0.22 5.27
C ALA A 255 -2.20 0.82 6.58
N LEU A 256 -1.04 1.48 6.51
CA LEU A 256 -0.48 2.25 7.63
C LEU A 256 -1.44 3.35 8.11
N ARG A 257 -2.07 4.05 7.17
CA ARG A 257 -3.08 5.06 7.49
C ARG A 257 -4.30 4.46 8.18
N LEU A 258 -4.80 3.31 7.72
CA LEU A 258 -5.91 2.60 8.36
C LEU A 258 -5.57 2.15 9.78
N TYR A 259 -4.33 1.70 10.02
CA TYR A 259 -3.84 1.43 11.37
C TYR A 259 -3.95 2.67 12.26
N TRP A 260 -3.41 3.81 11.80
CA TRP A 260 -3.48 5.07 12.52
C TRP A 260 -4.93 5.48 12.81
N LEU A 261 -5.78 5.48 11.79
CA LEU A 261 -7.21 5.80 11.93
C LEU A 261 -7.92 4.88 12.93
N ARG A 262 -7.55 3.59 12.98
CA ARG A 262 -8.09 2.62 13.94
C ARG A 262 -7.70 2.98 15.37
N CYS A 263 -6.43 3.31 15.63
CA CYS A 263 -5.96 3.70 16.96
C CYS A 263 -6.75 4.90 17.52
N TYR A 264 -7.19 5.83 16.66
CA TYR A 264 -7.99 7.00 17.04
C TYR A 264 -9.51 6.82 16.87
N GLY A 265 -10.00 5.60 16.60
CA GLY A 265 -11.44 5.34 16.44
C GLY A 265 -12.07 5.93 15.17
N LYS A 266 -11.29 6.51 14.26
CA LYS A 266 -11.72 7.12 12.99
C LYS A 266 -12.14 6.09 11.92
N THR A 267 -12.10 4.79 12.24
CA THR A 267 -12.69 3.71 11.42
C THR A 267 -14.08 3.26 11.93
N ASN A 268 -14.66 3.99 12.89
CA ASN A 268 -16.00 3.74 13.41
C ASN A 268 -17.07 4.34 12.49
N LYS A 269 -18.11 3.56 12.17
CA LYS A 269 -19.22 3.98 11.30
C LYS A 269 -19.95 5.23 11.77
N ALA A 270 -20.04 5.47 13.08
CA ALA A 270 -20.67 6.66 13.64
C ALA A 270 -19.81 7.91 13.36
N VAL A 271 -18.51 7.82 13.61
CA VAL A 271 -17.54 8.91 13.35
C VAL A 271 -17.51 9.26 11.87
N VAL A 272 -17.38 8.26 10.99
CA VAL A 272 -17.39 8.47 9.53
C VAL A 272 -18.74 9.04 9.07
N GLY A 273 -19.85 8.52 9.59
CA GLY A 273 -21.19 9.00 9.23
C GLY A 273 -21.43 10.47 9.63
N ILE A 274 -20.92 10.91 10.78
CA ILE A 274 -20.96 12.32 11.19
C ILE A 274 -20.09 13.15 10.24
N GLY A 275 -18.87 12.71 9.94
CA GLY A 275 -17.97 13.38 9.02
C GLY A 275 -18.55 13.60 7.62
N GLN A 276 -19.21 12.59 7.06
CA GLN A 276 -19.88 12.71 5.77
C GLN A 276 -21.03 13.71 5.78
N LYS A 277 -21.82 13.75 6.87
CA LYS A 277 -22.90 14.73 7.04
C LYS A 277 -22.37 16.16 7.15
N LEU A 278 -21.23 16.35 7.82
CA LEU A 278 -20.59 17.67 7.95
C LEU A 278 -20.03 18.16 6.62
N ARG A 279 -19.52 17.27 5.75
CA ARG A 279 -19.04 17.63 4.40
C ARG A 279 -20.16 17.95 3.42
N GLY A 280 -21.35 17.34 3.59
CA GLY A 280 -22.49 17.53 2.69
C GLY A 280 -23.31 18.80 2.96
N LYS A 281 -22.94 19.59 3.97
CA LYS A 281 -23.46 20.93 4.23
C LYS A 281 -22.47 21.96 3.73
#